data_AF-A0A2Z4UX73-F1
#
_entry.id   AF-A0A2Z4UX73-F1
#
_cell.length_a   1.000
_cell.length_b   1.000
_cell.length_c   1.000
_cell.angle_alpha   90.00
_cell.angle_beta   90.00
_cell.angle_gamma   90.00
#
_symmetry.space_group_name_H-M   'P 1'
#
loop_
_entity.id
_entity.type
_entity.pdbx_description
1 polymer ?
#
loop_
_entity_poly.entity_id
_entity_poly.type
_entity_poly.pdbx_seq_one_letter_code
_entity_poly.pdbx_strand_id
1 'polypeptide(L)'
;MRRTGTILGAVALTMLTLPADAHAAAIACGGGTSTGRVAVNGCISAQRGSAGRFPTREITAYIKARNTGTRGLNVSYEAFFRVVDGGHWEKVGSGRTYVPAGAALDPLAVGSTTRVCGPVKVEIRVHAKADGAAWSGWSPAVTKQCQT
;
A
#
# COMPACT_ATOMS: atom_id res chain seq x y z
N MET A 1 -40.36 -39.99 31.15
CA MET A 1 -38.98 -39.47 31.00
C MET A 1 -39.08 -38.05 30.44
N ARG A 2 -38.69 -37.04 31.23
CA ARG A 2 -38.69 -35.63 30.83
C ARG A 2 -37.32 -35.31 30.22
N ARG A 3 -37.27 -34.75 29.01
CA ARG A 3 -36.09 -34.06 28.48
C ARG A 3 -36.47 -32.69 27.97
N THR A 4 -35.82 -31.72 28.60
CA THR A 4 -35.87 -30.27 28.52
C THR A 4 -35.44 -29.76 27.15
N GLY A 5 -36.24 -28.87 26.58
CA GLY A 5 -35.84 -28.02 25.47
C GLY A 5 -34.99 -26.84 25.96
N THR A 6 -34.06 -26.39 25.13
CA THR A 6 -33.35 -25.11 25.33
C THR A 6 -33.08 -24.52 23.96
N ILE A 7 -33.73 -23.39 23.68
CA ILE A 7 -33.56 -22.57 22.48
C ILE A 7 -32.43 -21.58 22.79
N LEU A 8 -31.32 -21.64 22.06
CA LEU A 8 -30.24 -20.64 22.14
C LEU A 8 -30.49 -19.57 21.07
N GLY A 9 -30.76 -18.36 21.54
CA GLY A 9 -31.08 -17.18 20.75
C GLY A 9 -29.90 -16.68 19.92
N ALA A 10 -30.20 -16.28 18.68
CA ALA A 10 -29.29 -15.56 17.80
C ALA A 10 -29.27 -14.08 18.20
N VAL A 11 -28.12 -13.59 18.66
CA VAL A 11 -27.88 -12.15 18.83
C VAL A 11 -27.53 -11.58 17.46
N ALA A 12 -28.46 -10.84 16.87
CA ALA A 12 -28.20 -10.04 15.69
C ALA A 12 -27.31 -8.84 16.08
N LEU A 13 -26.04 -8.89 15.69
CA LEU A 13 -25.15 -7.72 15.73
C LEU A 13 -25.60 -6.74 14.65
N THR A 14 -26.38 -5.74 15.04
CA THR A 14 -26.59 -4.53 14.24
C THR A 14 -25.27 -3.77 14.16
N MET A 15 -24.49 -4.06 13.11
CA MET A 15 -23.34 -3.22 12.76
C MET A 15 -23.87 -1.82 12.42
N LEU A 16 -23.60 -0.87 13.31
CA LEU A 16 -23.73 0.55 13.01
C LEU A 16 -22.77 0.86 11.86
N THR A 17 -23.31 1.02 10.66
CA THR A 17 -22.60 1.62 9.53
C THR A 17 -22.38 3.09 9.84
N LEU A 18 -21.26 3.37 10.51
CA LEU A 18 -20.76 4.74 10.62
C LEU A 18 -20.51 5.27 9.20
N PRO A 19 -21.07 6.44 8.82
CA PRO A 19 -20.68 7.10 7.59
C PRO A 19 -19.21 7.50 7.74
N ALA A 20 -18.36 6.91 6.90
CA ALA A 20 -16.95 7.24 6.83
C ALA A 20 -16.77 8.60 6.14
N ASP A 21 -17.02 9.69 6.85
CA ASP A 21 -16.68 11.03 6.38
C ASP A 21 -15.35 11.50 7.01
N ALA A 22 -14.26 11.31 6.26
CA ALA A 22 -13.03 12.14 6.24
C ALA A 22 -11.87 11.40 5.51
N HIS A 23 -11.97 11.26 4.18
CA HIS A 23 -10.89 11.11 3.18
C HIS A 23 -9.55 10.38 3.51
N ALA A 24 -9.54 9.35 4.36
CA ALA A 24 -8.40 8.43 4.42
C ALA A 24 -8.45 7.53 3.17
N ALA A 25 -7.62 7.80 2.17
CA ALA A 25 -7.52 6.91 1.02
C ALA A 25 -7.02 5.54 1.48
N ALA A 26 -7.75 4.49 1.11
CA ALA A 26 -7.32 3.12 1.37
C ALA A 26 -5.95 2.87 0.73
N ILE A 27 -5.00 2.38 1.53
CA ILE A 27 -3.70 1.93 1.03
C ILE A 27 -3.88 0.54 0.42
N ALA A 28 -3.73 0.43 -0.90
CA ALA A 28 -3.80 -0.82 -1.63
C ALA A 28 -2.39 -1.37 -1.89
N CYS A 29 -2.11 -2.57 -1.40
CA CYS A 29 -0.85 -3.27 -1.66
C CYS A 29 -1.01 -4.24 -2.81
N GLY A 30 -0.01 -4.32 -3.68
CA GLY A 30 0.03 -5.32 -4.75
C GLY A 30 1.00 -6.47 -4.47
N GLY A 31 1.36 -7.19 -5.53
CA GLY A 31 2.18 -8.40 -5.45
C GLY A 31 3.57 -8.12 -4.89
N GLY A 32 4.12 -9.04 -4.09
CA GLY A 32 5.39 -8.87 -3.41
C GLY A 32 6.60 -9.37 -4.21
N THR A 33 7.77 -8.85 -3.85
CA THR A 33 9.10 -9.30 -4.30
C THR A 33 9.94 -9.64 -3.07
N SER A 34 11.11 -10.25 -3.24
CA SER A 34 12.00 -10.55 -2.12
C SER A 34 13.47 -10.27 -2.45
N THR A 35 14.21 -9.86 -1.43
CA THR A 35 15.69 -9.75 -1.44
C THR A 35 16.35 -10.98 -0.79
N GLY A 36 15.60 -12.09 -0.68
CA GLY A 36 15.96 -13.29 0.06
C GLY A 36 15.20 -13.37 1.38
N ARG A 37 15.72 -12.72 2.43
CA ARG A 37 15.13 -12.75 3.78
C ARG A 37 14.06 -11.68 4.02
N VAL A 38 14.02 -10.65 3.18
CA VAL A 38 13.03 -9.58 3.28
C VAL A 38 12.11 -9.62 2.07
N ALA A 39 10.83 -9.91 2.33
CA ALA A 39 9.76 -9.71 1.38
C ALA A 39 9.34 -8.23 1.40
N VAL A 40 9.11 -7.66 0.23
CA VAL A 40 8.71 -6.26 0.06
C VAL A 40 7.48 -6.19 -0.85
N ASN A 41 6.51 -5.38 -0.45
CA ASN A 41 5.34 -5.05 -1.24
C ASN A 41 5.31 -3.54 -1.49
N GLY A 42 5.10 -3.14 -2.75
CA GLY A 42 4.66 -1.80 -3.09
C GLY A 42 3.20 -1.65 -2.74
N CYS A 43 2.86 -0.51 -2.14
CA CYS A 43 1.48 -0.14 -1.86
C CYS A 43 1.22 1.29 -2.27
N ILE A 44 -0.01 1.59 -2.66
CA ILE A 44 -0.40 2.87 -3.23
C ILE A 44 -1.65 3.39 -2.54
N SER A 45 -1.70 4.68 -2.28
CA SER A 45 -2.94 5.38 -1.97
C SER A 45 -3.16 6.51 -2.97
N ALA A 46 -4.41 6.91 -3.15
CA ALA A 46 -4.77 8.09 -3.92
C ALA A 46 -5.82 8.89 -3.16
N GLN A 47 -5.44 10.06 -2.67
CA GLN A 47 -6.33 10.97 -1.95
C GLN A 47 -6.83 12.04 -2.91
N ARG A 48 -8.13 12.34 -2.89
CA ARG A 48 -8.69 13.45 -3.68
C ARG A 48 -8.24 14.78 -3.07
N GLY A 49 -7.92 15.73 -3.94
CA GLY A 49 -7.70 17.13 -3.62
C GLY A 49 -8.29 18.04 -4.70
N SER A 50 -7.93 19.32 -4.64
CA SER A 50 -8.26 20.30 -5.66
C SER A 50 -7.11 21.29 -5.84
N ALA A 51 -6.89 21.69 -7.09
CA ALA A 51 -6.02 22.80 -7.46
C ALA A 51 -6.89 23.88 -8.14
N GLY A 52 -7.40 24.81 -7.34
CA GLY A 52 -8.44 25.73 -7.77
C GLY A 52 -9.70 24.98 -8.18
N ARG A 53 -10.15 25.17 -9.43
CA ARG A 53 -11.33 24.48 -10.00
C ARG A 53 -11.06 23.07 -10.53
N PHE A 54 -9.80 22.63 -10.55
CA PHE A 54 -9.44 21.34 -11.12
C PHE A 54 -9.35 20.27 -10.02
N PRO A 55 -10.14 19.19 -10.09
CA PRO A 55 -10.01 18.10 -9.13
C PRO A 55 -8.64 17.42 -9.33
N THR A 56 -7.91 17.22 -8.24
CA THR A 56 -6.62 16.53 -8.23
C THR A 56 -6.70 15.25 -7.41
N ARG A 57 -5.69 14.39 -7.58
CA ARG A 57 -5.37 13.33 -6.64
C ARG A 57 -3.92 13.42 -6.23
N GLU A 58 -3.68 13.30 -4.95
CA GLU A 58 -2.36 13.04 -4.38
C GLU A 58 -2.15 11.53 -4.36
N ILE A 59 -1.15 11.06 -5.09
CA ILE A 59 -0.81 9.65 -5.20
C ILE A 59 0.42 9.43 -4.33
N THR A 60 0.29 8.60 -3.30
CA THR A 60 1.39 8.29 -2.39
C THR A 60 1.83 6.85 -2.60
N ALA A 61 3.13 6.66 -2.81
CA ALA A 61 3.76 5.37 -2.85
C ALA A 61 4.24 4.98 -1.46
N TYR A 62 3.98 3.74 -1.06
CA TYR A 62 4.38 3.16 0.20
C TYR A 62 5.13 1.85 -0.05
N ILE A 63 5.93 1.47 0.94
CA ILE A 63 6.45 0.11 1.05
C ILE A 63 5.82 -0.60 2.25
N LYS A 64 5.66 -1.91 2.14
CA LYS A 64 5.61 -2.80 3.30
C LYS A 64 6.78 -3.76 3.19
N ALA A 65 7.41 -4.06 4.33
CA ALA A 65 8.51 -5.00 4.39
C ALA A 65 8.27 -6.01 5.49
N ARG A 66 8.65 -7.27 5.25
CA ARG A 66 8.63 -8.33 6.25
C ARG A 66 9.96 -9.06 6.23
N ASN A 67 10.67 -9.06 7.35
CA ASN A 67 11.90 -9.80 7.53
C ASN A 67 11.58 -11.16 8.17
N THR A 68 11.81 -12.24 7.43
CA THR A 68 11.66 -13.61 7.92
C THR A 68 12.96 -14.19 8.46
N GLY A 69 14.04 -13.41 8.45
CA GLY A 69 15.34 -13.78 8.96
C GLY A 69 15.49 -13.63 10.49
N THR A 70 16.55 -14.25 11.01
CA THR A 70 16.92 -14.25 12.43
C THR A 70 17.72 -13.02 12.87
N ARG A 71 18.06 -12.11 11.95
CA ARG A 71 18.79 -10.87 12.22
C ARG A 71 18.05 -9.69 11.60
N GLY A 72 18.02 -8.58 12.30
CA GLY A 72 17.56 -7.32 11.73
C GLY A 72 18.58 -6.76 10.75
N LEU A 73 18.11 -6.03 9.76
CA LEU A 73 18.95 -5.49 8.69
C LEU A 73 18.34 -4.22 8.11
N ASN A 74 19.17 -3.38 7.50
CA ASN A 74 18.64 -2.22 6.79
C ASN A 74 18.21 -2.61 5.38
N VAL A 75 17.13 -1.98 4.93
CA VAL A 75 16.53 -2.15 3.63
C VAL A 75 16.47 -0.78 2.97
N SER A 76 17.20 -0.63 1.87
CA SER A 76 17.05 0.49 0.96
C SER A 76 15.93 0.19 -0.03
N TYR A 77 15.17 1.20 -0.42
CA TYR A 77 14.04 1.04 -1.33
C TYR A 77 13.87 2.26 -2.22
N GLU A 78 13.30 2.03 -3.40
CA GLU A 78 12.91 3.08 -4.33
C GLU A 78 11.51 2.82 -4.87
N ALA A 79 10.76 3.89 -5.07
CA ALA A 79 9.44 3.84 -5.66
C ALA A 79 9.42 4.66 -6.96
N PHE A 80 8.79 4.08 -7.97
CA PHE A 80 8.56 4.71 -9.26
C PHE A 80 7.07 4.69 -9.56
N PHE A 81 6.60 5.71 -10.26
CA PHE A 81 5.24 5.78 -10.75
C PHE A 81 5.19 5.90 -12.26
N ARG A 82 4.08 5.48 -12.84
CA ARG A 82 3.73 5.81 -14.22
C ARG A 82 2.23 6.02 -14.35
N VAL A 83 1.88 6.78 -15.38
CA VAL A 83 0.56 6.69 -16.00
C VAL A 83 0.59 5.52 -16.97
N VAL A 84 -0.33 4.56 -16.83
CA VAL A 84 -0.29 3.30 -17.61
C VAL A 84 -0.44 3.57 -19.10
N ASP A 85 -1.31 4.51 -19.47
CA ASP A 85 -1.53 4.89 -20.87
C ASP A 85 -0.51 5.96 -21.29
N GLY A 86 0.59 5.51 -21.90
CA GLY A 86 1.57 6.39 -22.57
C GLY A 86 2.63 7.04 -21.67
N GLY A 87 2.67 6.71 -20.37
CA GLY A 87 3.67 7.25 -19.44
C GLY A 87 4.96 6.43 -19.37
N HIS A 88 6.07 7.10 -19.09
CA HIS A 88 7.32 6.46 -18.67
C HIS A 88 7.36 6.34 -17.13
N TRP A 89 8.29 5.54 -16.63
CA TRP A 89 8.49 5.40 -15.19
C TRP A 89 9.28 6.59 -14.66
N GLU A 90 8.70 7.31 -13.72
CA GLU A 90 9.29 8.45 -13.04
C GLU A 90 9.57 8.07 -11.58
N LYS A 91 10.72 8.46 -11.03
CA LYS A 91 11.04 8.17 -9.63
C LYS A 91 10.21 9.09 -8.72
N VAL A 92 9.46 8.51 -7.79
CA VAL A 92 8.67 9.25 -6.79
C VAL A 92 9.51 9.50 -5.53
N GLY A 93 10.37 8.56 -5.18
CA GLY A 93 11.17 8.67 -3.98
C GLY A 93 12.06 7.47 -3.73
N SER A 94 12.87 7.58 -2.69
CA SER A 94 13.72 6.52 -2.18
C SER A 94 14.00 6.72 -0.71
N GLY A 95 14.34 5.65 -0.01
CA GLY A 95 14.64 5.71 1.41
C GLY A 95 15.40 4.48 1.90
N ARG A 96 15.60 4.46 3.22
CA ARG A 96 16.20 3.32 3.93
C ARG A 96 15.51 3.19 5.29
N THR A 97 15.25 1.96 5.70
CA THR A 97 14.69 1.65 7.01
C THR A 97 15.35 0.42 7.61
N TYR A 98 15.32 0.28 8.92
CA TYR A 98 15.75 -0.93 9.61
C TYR A 98 14.55 -1.85 9.84
N VAL A 99 14.67 -3.11 9.42
CA VAL A 99 13.62 -4.12 9.64
C VAL A 99 14.14 -5.14 10.67
N PRO A 100 13.60 -5.15 11.91
CA PRO A 100 14.01 -6.11 12.93
C PRO A 100 13.82 -7.57 12.49
N ALA A 101 14.50 -8.50 13.16
CA ALA A 101 14.34 -9.93 12.92
C ALA A 101 12.88 -10.35 13.17
N GLY A 102 12.30 -11.14 12.26
CA GLY A 102 10.93 -11.63 12.36
C GLY A 102 9.83 -10.56 12.25
N ALA A 103 10.17 -9.28 12.09
CA ALA A 103 9.21 -8.19 12.11
C ALA A 103 8.62 -7.87 10.74
N ALA A 104 7.46 -7.23 10.75
CA ALA A 104 6.85 -6.59 9.60
C ALA A 104 6.72 -5.09 9.87
N LEU A 105 6.91 -4.30 8.83
CA LEU A 105 6.62 -2.87 8.83
C LEU A 105 5.26 -2.64 8.18
N ASP A 106 4.45 -1.81 8.83
CA ASP A 106 3.27 -1.21 8.23
C ASP A 106 3.64 -0.32 7.04
N PRO A 107 2.68 0.05 6.17
CA PRO A 107 2.94 0.91 5.02
C PRO A 107 3.73 2.17 5.39
N LEU A 108 4.97 2.25 4.92
CA LEU A 108 5.84 3.39 5.10
C LEU A 108 5.87 4.22 3.81
N ALA A 109 5.54 5.50 3.91
CA ALA A 109 5.52 6.40 2.76
C ALA A 109 6.95 6.57 2.20
N VAL A 110 7.06 6.47 0.87
CA VAL A 110 8.32 6.65 0.13
C VAL A 110 8.39 8.02 -0.51
N GLY A 111 7.25 8.49 -1.00
CA GLY A 111 7.09 9.76 -1.68
C GLY A 111 5.70 9.87 -2.30
N SER A 112 5.35 11.06 -2.77
CA SER A 112 4.06 11.32 -3.37
C SER A 112 4.15 12.18 -4.62
N THR A 113 3.11 12.18 -5.43
CA THR A 113 2.97 13.01 -6.63
C THR A 113 1.52 13.41 -6.84
N THR A 114 1.29 14.66 -7.23
CA THR A 114 -0.04 15.19 -7.53
C THR A 114 -0.36 15.05 -9.01
N ARG A 115 -1.58 14.61 -9.35
CA ARG A 115 -2.09 14.60 -10.72
C ARG A 115 -3.52 15.13 -10.79
N VAL A 116 -3.87 15.79 -11.89
CA VAL A 116 -5.27 16.14 -12.19
C VAL A 116 -6.09 14.85 -12.38
N CYS A 117 -7.31 14.80 -11.85
CA CYS A 117 -8.21 13.67 -12.07
C CYS A 117 -8.60 13.63 -13.57
N GLY A 118 -8.32 12.50 -14.22
CA GLY A 118 -8.69 12.17 -15.61
C GLY A 118 -8.60 10.66 -15.81
N PRO A 119 -9.18 10.05 -16.88
CA PRO A 119 -9.47 8.61 -17.05
C PRO A 119 -8.27 7.66 -17.10
N VAL A 120 -7.20 7.99 -16.38
CA VAL A 120 -5.91 7.37 -16.44
C VAL A 120 -5.64 6.51 -15.22
N LYS A 121 -5.29 5.25 -15.48
CA LYS A 121 -4.80 4.33 -14.46
C LYS A 121 -3.38 4.71 -14.07
N VAL A 122 -3.10 4.72 -12.78
CA VAL A 122 -1.74 4.91 -12.27
C VAL A 122 -1.25 3.63 -11.64
N GLU A 123 0.04 3.41 -11.82
CA GLU A 123 0.75 2.27 -11.29
C GLU A 123 2.00 2.79 -10.58
N ILE A 124 2.28 2.19 -9.44
CA ILE A 124 3.59 2.29 -8.82
C ILE A 124 4.30 0.95 -8.92
N ARG A 125 5.62 1.00 -8.85
CA ARG A 125 6.44 -0.16 -8.57
C ARG A 125 7.50 0.20 -7.54
N VAL A 126 7.79 -0.76 -6.69
CA VAL A 126 8.82 -0.66 -5.67
C VAL A 126 9.82 -1.78 -5.87
N HIS A 127 11.09 -1.48 -5.69
CA HIS A 127 12.11 -2.50 -5.46
C HIS A 127 12.90 -2.15 -4.22
N ALA A 128 13.55 -3.14 -3.65
CA ALA A 128 14.30 -2.97 -2.42
C ALA A 128 15.60 -3.76 -2.46
N LYS A 129 16.52 -3.38 -1.57
CA LYS A 129 17.80 -4.01 -1.37
C LYS A 129 18.05 -4.12 0.12
N ALA A 130 18.10 -5.33 0.63
CA ALA A 130 18.64 -5.61 1.95
C ALA A 130 20.16 -5.39 1.96
N ASP A 131 20.72 -4.95 3.09
CA ASP A 131 22.17 -4.83 3.25
C ASP A 131 22.87 -6.15 2.84
N GLY A 132 23.83 -6.06 1.92
CA GLY A 132 24.57 -7.21 1.39
C GLY A 132 23.85 -8.06 0.33
N ALA A 133 22.59 -7.75 -0.02
CA ALA A 133 21.85 -8.42 -1.08
C ALA A 133 21.87 -7.63 -2.40
N ALA A 134 21.40 -8.25 -3.49
CA ALA A 134 21.07 -7.54 -4.73
C ALA A 134 19.71 -6.81 -4.59
N TRP A 135 19.42 -5.90 -5.54
CA TRP A 135 18.09 -5.35 -5.68
C TRP A 135 17.09 -6.46 -6.02
N SER A 136 15.91 -6.41 -5.42
CA SER A 136 14.80 -7.31 -5.72
C SER A 136 14.23 -7.04 -7.12
N GLY A 137 13.39 -7.95 -7.61
CA GLY A 137 12.48 -7.61 -8.71
C GLY A 137 11.50 -6.49 -8.31
N TRP A 138 10.73 -5.99 -9.28
CA TRP A 138 9.73 -4.94 -9.04
C TRP A 138 8.44 -5.51 -8.44
N SER A 139 7.96 -4.86 -7.37
CA SER A 139 6.67 -5.11 -6.72
C SER A 139 5.67 -4.03 -7.15
N PRO A 140 4.66 -4.36 -7.97
CA PRO A 140 3.71 -3.39 -8.50
C PRO A 140 2.52 -3.17 -7.57
N ALA A 141 1.94 -1.98 -7.59
CA ALA A 141 0.60 -1.70 -7.07
C ALA A 141 -0.12 -0.69 -7.95
N VAL A 142 -1.45 -0.81 -8.05
CA VAL A 142 -2.27 -0.01 -8.95
C VAL A 142 -3.43 0.61 -8.20
N THR A 143 -3.83 1.81 -8.62
CA THR A 143 -5.11 2.39 -8.21
C THR A 143 -5.81 3.02 -9.40
N LYS A 144 -7.14 2.97 -9.37
CA LYS A 144 -8.00 3.65 -10.34
C LYS A 144 -8.35 5.05 -9.81
N GLN A 145 -8.96 5.86 -10.66
CA GLN A 145 -9.24 7.27 -10.42
C GLN A 145 -10.01 7.59 -9.14
N CYS A 146 -9.95 8.88 -8.80
CA CYS A 146 -10.90 9.64 -7.99
C CYS A 146 -12.33 9.11 -8.24
N GLN A 147 -12.87 8.28 -7.34
CA GLN A 147 -14.28 7.88 -7.43
C GLN A 147 -15.10 9.14 -7.18
N THR A 148 -15.79 9.66 -8.21
CA THR A 148 -16.63 10.88 -8.16
C THR A 148 -17.53 10.87 -6.94
#